data_AF-A0A0K2TPM8-F1
#
_entry.id   AF-A0A0K2TPM8-F1
#
_cell.length_a   1.000
_cell.length_b   1.000
_cell.length_c   1.000
_cell.angle_alpha   90.00
_cell.angle_beta   90.00
_cell.angle_gamma   90.00
#
_symmetry.space_group_name_H-M   'P 1'
#
loop_
_entity.id
_entity.type
_entity.pdbx_description
1 polymer ?
#
loop_
_entity_poly.entity_id
_entity_poly.type
_entity_poly.pdbx_seq_one_letter_code
_entity_poly.pdbx_strand_id
1 'polypeptide(L)'
;MKTFVILVCYAVLSTAVILDKEPFKRIIPADRLRDFPGHCFAATLCKNVKPGETWSLSPFCGESRCAPLLDKKNRTILAEEVTDCGPLIDLEKSPGCKLMKEDTDTTAPFPECCPVYDCEEDTEVIYANPPK
;
A
#
# COMPACT_ATOMS: atom_id res chain seq x y z
N MET A 1 53.75 -38.19 -5.57
CA MET A 1 52.28 -38.08 -5.50
C MET A 1 51.92 -36.65 -5.13
N LYS A 2 51.36 -35.87 -6.07
CA LYS A 2 50.82 -34.52 -5.81
C LYS A 2 49.30 -34.63 -5.85
N THR A 3 48.67 -34.54 -4.69
CA THR A 3 47.21 -34.58 -4.53
C THR A 3 46.66 -33.20 -4.89
N PHE A 4 45.94 -33.10 -6.02
CA PHE A 4 45.17 -31.91 -6.39
C PHE A 4 43.83 -31.97 -5.66
N VAL A 5 43.63 -31.05 -4.70
CA VAL A 5 42.32 -30.84 -4.05
C VAL A 5 41.52 -29.91 -4.96
N ILE A 6 40.51 -30.47 -5.63
CA ILE A 6 39.57 -29.69 -6.44
C ILE A 6 38.50 -29.15 -5.50
N LEU A 7 38.57 -27.85 -5.23
CA LEU A 7 37.60 -27.12 -4.43
C LEU A 7 36.40 -26.78 -5.32
N VAL A 8 35.32 -27.55 -5.20
CA VAL A 8 34.06 -27.31 -5.93
C VAL A 8 33.27 -26.24 -5.20
N CYS A 9 33.33 -24.99 -5.69
CA CYS A 9 32.44 -23.92 -5.24
C CYS A 9 31.04 -24.15 -5.84
N TYR A 10 30.10 -24.63 -5.03
CA TYR A 10 28.68 -24.56 -5.37
C TYR A 10 28.23 -23.10 -5.27
N ALA A 11 28.08 -22.43 -6.41
CA ALA A 11 27.41 -21.13 -6.48
C ALA A 11 25.91 -21.38 -6.33
N VAL A 12 25.36 -21.07 -5.15
CA VAL A 12 23.92 -21.02 -4.93
C VAL A 12 23.41 -19.77 -5.64
N LEU A 13 22.69 -19.95 -6.75
CA LEU A 13 22.00 -18.86 -7.45
C LEU A 13 20.79 -18.48 -6.58
N SER A 14 20.88 -17.35 -5.87
CA SER A 14 19.72 -16.79 -5.17
C SER A 14 18.79 -16.16 -6.21
N THR A 15 17.58 -16.71 -6.35
CA THR A 15 16.51 -16.17 -7.19
C THR A 15 15.72 -15.15 -6.38
N ALA A 16 15.76 -13.89 -6.81
CA ALA A 16 15.03 -12.79 -6.19
C ALA A 16 13.75 -12.51 -7.01
N VAL A 17 12.63 -12.26 -6.33
CA VAL A 17 11.32 -12.01 -6.93
C VAL A 17 10.85 -10.62 -6.54
N ILE A 18 10.49 -9.81 -7.54
CA ILE A 18 9.87 -8.51 -7.30
C ILE A 18 8.43 -8.75 -6.84
N LEU A 19 8.11 -8.30 -5.64
CA LEU A 19 6.75 -8.32 -5.13
C LEU A 19 6.04 -7.04 -5.59
N ASP A 20 5.33 -7.14 -6.70
CA ASP A 20 4.39 -6.11 -7.13
C ASP A 20 3.07 -6.28 -6.35
N LYS A 21 2.74 -5.29 -5.51
CA LYS A 21 1.57 -5.36 -4.64
C LYS A 21 0.40 -4.63 -5.29
N GLU A 22 -0.67 -5.37 -5.56
CA GLU A 22 -1.91 -4.77 -6.02
C GLU A 22 -2.45 -3.75 -4.99
N PRO A 23 -2.96 -2.59 -5.44
CA PRO A 23 -3.50 -1.58 -4.55
C PRO A 23 -4.57 -2.11 -3.59
N PHE A 24 -4.49 -1.66 -2.34
CA PHE A 24 -5.40 -2.07 -1.28
C PHE A 24 -6.55 -1.08 -1.13
N LYS A 25 -7.78 -1.60 -1.12
CA LYS A 25 -8.99 -0.80 -0.93
C LYS A 25 -9.54 -0.94 0.49
N ARG A 26 -9.79 0.18 1.15
CA ARG A 26 -10.44 0.24 2.47
C ARG A 26 -11.54 1.30 2.51
N ILE A 27 -12.51 1.09 3.39
CA ILE A 27 -13.61 2.01 3.63
C ILE A 27 -13.40 2.74 4.94
N ILE A 28 -13.44 4.06 4.88
CA ILE A 28 -13.47 4.94 6.05
C ILE A 28 -14.86 5.56 6.12
N PRO A 29 -15.55 5.54 7.28
CA PRO A 29 -16.77 6.30 7.46
C PRO A 29 -16.49 7.77 7.13
N ALA A 30 -17.20 8.34 6.16
CA ALA A 30 -16.97 9.73 5.81
C ALA A 30 -17.36 10.62 7.00
N ASP A 31 -16.53 11.61 7.30
CA ASP A 31 -16.89 12.66 8.26
C ASP A 31 -18.10 13.41 7.72
N ARG A 32 -19.26 13.16 8.34
CA ARG A 32 -20.51 13.83 8.01
C ARG A 32 -20.57 15.13 8.79
N LEU A 33 -20.00 16.18 8.23
CA LEU A 33 -20.14 17.52 8.79
C LEU A 33 -21.62 17.90 8.83
N ARG A 34 -22.09 18.35 9.99
CA ARG A 34 -23.50 18.76 10.20
C ARG A 34 -23.95 19.79 9.17
N ASP A 35 -23.03 20.67 8.77
CA ASP A 35 -23.29 21.79 7.87
C ASP A 35 -23.28 21.39 6.39
N PHE A 36 -22.80 20.19 6.04
CA PHE A 36 -22.65 19.74 4.64
C PHE A 36 -23.25 18.35 4.42
N PRO A 37 -24.59 18.20 4.53
CA PRO A 37 -25.25 16.94 4.22
C PRO A 37 -25.02 16.53 2.76
N GLY A 38 -24.87 15.23 2.52
CA GLY A 38 -24.74 14.67 1.17
C GLY A 38 -23.36 14.80 0.52
N HIS A 39 -22.34 15.21 1.29
CA HIS A 39 -20.95 15.29 0.85
C HIS A 39 -20.06 14.42 1.75
N CYS A 40 -18.91 13.98 1.23
CA CYS A 40 -17.82 13.51 2.07
C CYS A 40 -16.91 14.70 2.40
N PHE A 41 -16.25 14.68 3.56
CA PHE A 41 -15.19 15.62 3.87
C PHE A 41 -13.83 14.98 3.57
N ALA A 42 -13.10 15.53 2.60
CA ALA A 42 -11.77 15.08 2.22
C ALA A 42 -10.72 15.76 3.12
N ALA A 43 -10.23 15.04 4.13
CA ALA A 43 -9.34 15.60 5.14
C ALA A 43 -8.02 16.13 4.55
N THR A 44 -7.40 15.42 3.60
CA THR A 44 -6.14 15.82 2.94
C THR A 44 -6.27 17.11 2.12
N LEU A 45 -7.49 17.40 1.65
CA LEU A 45 -7.79 18.61 0.88
C LEU A 45 -8.46 19.70 1.73
N CYS A 46 -8.83 19.39 2.98
CA CYS A 46 -9.64 20.24 3.85
C CYS A 46 -10.89 20.81 3.14
N LYS A 47 -11.61 19.96 2.39
CA LYS A 47 -12.76 20.39 1.57
C LYS A 47 -13.86 19.33 1.51
N ASN A 48 -15.08 19.78 1.24
CA ASN A 48 -16.19 18.88 0.92
C ASN A 48 -16.12 18.43 -0.55
N VAL A 49 -16.39 17.15 -0.79
CA VAL A 49 -16.38 16.51 -2.11
C VAL A 49 -17.71 15.81 -2.38
N LYS A 50 -18.13 15.82 -3.64
CA LYS A 50 -19.42 15.24 -4.04
C LYS A 50 -19.34 13.72 -4.15
N PRO A 51 -20.46 13.00 -4.00
CA PRO A 51 -20.51 11.58 -4.29
C PRO A 51 -20.01 11.29 -5.71
N GLY A 52 -19.11 10.32 -5.83
CA GLY A 52 -18.46 9.92 -7.08
C GLY A 52 -17.14 10.62 -7.38
N GLU A 53 -16.84 11.77 -6.75
CA GLU A 53 -15.57 12.47 -6.94
C GLU A 53 -14.41 11.70 -6.30
N THR A 54 -13.25 11.76 -6.96
CA THR A 54 -11.99 11.21 -6.50
C THR A 54 -10.98 12.32 -6.19
N TRP A 55 -10.04 12.04 -5.28
CA TRP A 55 -8.93 12.93 -4.97
C TRP A 55 -7.68 12.17 -4.54
N SER A 56 -6.53 12.83 -4.71
CA SER A 56 -5.25 12.33 -4.20
C SER A 56 -5.16 12.47 -2.68
N LEU A 57 -4.54 11.49 -2.03
CA LEU A 57 -4.20 11.52 -0.61
C LEU A 57 -2.85 12.17 -0.29
N SER A 58 -2.20 12.81 -1.28
CA SER A 58 -0.93 13.50 -1.09
C SER A 58 -0.95 14.39 0.18
N PRO A 59 0.06 14.29 1.07
CA PRO A 59 1.38 13.69 0.86
C PRO A 59 1.47 12.16 1.04
N PHE A 60 0.36 11.46 1.33
CA PHE A 60 0.35 10.00 1.37
C PHE A 60 0.16 9.40 -0.02
N CYS A 61 0.73 8.22 -0.26
CA CYS A 61 0.58 7.51 -1.53
C CYS A 61 -0.74 6.75 -1.58
N GLY A 62 -1.74 7.36 -2.20
CA GLY A 62 -3.08 6.80 -2.34
C GLY A 62 -4.04 7.77 -3.02
N GLU A 63 -5.21 7.25 -3.34
CA GLU A 63 -6.36 8.03 -3.78
C GLU A 63 -7.59 7.71 -2.93
N SER A 64 -8.58 8.58 -2.99
CA SER A 64 -9.84 8.41 -2.28
C SER A 64 -11.01 8.79 -3.14
N ARG A 65 -12.16 8.20 -2.84
CA ARG A 65 -13.41 8.41 -3.55
C ARG A 65 -14.56 8.55 -2.57
N CYS A 66 -15.45 9.51 -2.81
CA CYS A 66 -16.67 9.63 -2.03
C CYS A 66 -17.70 8.64 -2.56
N ALA A 67 -17.92 7.52 -1.86
CA ALA A 67 -18.72 6.40 -2.32
C ALA A 67 -20.01 6.24 -1.48
N PRO A 68 -21.15 5.91 -2.13
CA PRO A 68 -22.35 5.48 -1.40
C PRO A 68 -22.17 4.04 -0.89
N LEU A 69 -22.52 3.79 0.37
CA LEU A 69 -22.53 2.46 0.99
C LEU A 69 -23.85 2.20 1.69
N LEU A 70 -24.20 0.92 1.84
CA LEU A 70 -25.35 0.52 2.65
C LEU A 70 -24.89 0.26 4.09
N ASP A 71 -25.56 0.90 5.04
CA ASP A 71 -25.37 0.59 6.45
C ASP A 71 -26.07 -0.73 6.85
N LYS A 72 -25.88 -1.16 8.10
CA LYS A 72 -26.50 -2.39 8.64
C LYS A 72 -28.03 -2.41 8.61
N LYS A 73 -28.68 -1.27 8.32
CA LYS A 73 -30.13 -1.10 8.22
C LYS A 73 -30.58 -0.86 6.77
N ASN A 74 -29.74 -1.16 5.78
CA ASN A 74 -29.98 -0.94 4.34
C ASN A 74 -30.24 0.53 3.98
N ARG A 75 -29.71 1.48 4.74
CA ARG A 75 -29.76 2.91 4.42
C ARG A 75 -28.50 3.31 3.68
N THR A 76 -28.65 4.10 2.62
CA THR A 76 -27.51 4.69 1.93
C THR A 76 -26.84 5.73 2.82
N ILE A 77 -25.55 5.53 3.09
CA ILE A 77 -24.64 6.48 3.74
C ILE A 77 -23.52 6.81 2.76
N LEU A 78 -22.80 7.90 3.02
CA LEU A 78 -21.57 8.21 2.31
C LEU A 78 -20.37 7.74 3.12
N ALA A 79 -19.36 7.26 2.40
CA ALA A 79 -18.09 6.84 2.96
C ALA A 79 -16.95 7.27 2.03
N GLU A 80 -15.76 7.40 2.60
CA GLU A 80 -14.53 7.57 1.85
C GLU A 80 -13.97 6.18 1.54
N GLU A 81 -13.98 5.81 0.26
CA GLU A 81 -13.30 4.63 -0.25
C GLU A 81 -11.86 5.00 -0.59
N VAL A 82 -10.92 4.54 0.23
CA VAL A 82 -9.49 4.79 0.08
C VAL A 82 -8.87 3.63 -0.69
N THR A 83 -8.06 3.94 -1.70
CA THR A 83 -7.18 2.98 -2.37
C THR A 83 -5.73 3.44 -2.17
N ASP A 84 -4.91 2.63 -1.51
CA ASP A 84 -3.52 2.95 -1.18
C ASP A 84 -2.59 1.75 -1.44
N CYS A 85 -1.31 1.86 -1.13
CA CYS A 85 -0.33 0.79 -1.32
C CYS A 85 -0.53 -0.42 -0.38
N GLY A 86 -1.50 -0.34 0.54
CA GLY A 86 -1.76 -1.35 1.56
C GLY A 86 -0.69 -1.40 2.67
N PRO A 87 -0.74 -2.44 3.52
CA PRO A 87 0.22 -2.61 4.60
C PRO A 87 1.66 -2.69 4.08
N LEU A 88 2.55 -1.91 4.69
CA LEU A 88 3.99 -1.95 4.41
C LEU A 88 4.60 -3.25 4.95
N ILE A 89 5.69 -3.71 4.35
CA ILE A 89 6.44 -4.87 4.87
C ILE A 89 7.29 -4.42 6.07
N ASP A 90 7.25 -5.22 7.13
CA ASP A 90 8.17 -5.13 8.26
C ASP A 90 9.51 -5.79 7.85
N LEU A 91 10.44 -4.97 7.36
CA LEU A 91 11.75 -5.43 6.89
C LEU A 91 12.63 -6.00 8.01
N GLU A 92 12.38 -5.64 9.28
CA GLU A 92 13.12 -6.22 10.41
C GLU A 92 12.68 -7.66 10.68
N LYS A 93 11.40 -7.96 10.42
CA LYS A 93 10.83 -9.30 10.60
C LYS A 93 10.79 -10.13 9.31
N SER A 94 11.08 -9.51 8.17
CA SER A 94 11.09 -10.16 6.84
C SER A 94 12.50 -10.07 6.23
N PRO A 95 13.50 -10.79 6.76
CA PRO A 95 14.91 -10.59 6.42
C PRO A 95 15.29 -10.89 4.97
N GLY A 96 14.48 -11.68 4.26
CA GLY A 96 14.66 -11.95 2.83
C GLY A 96 14.11 -10.85 1.92
N CYS A 97 13.47 -9.81 2.47
CA CYS A 97 12.94 -8.69 1.69
C CYS A 97 13.81 -7.43 1.84
N LYS A 98 13.96 -6.69 0.74
CA LYS A 98 14.60 -5.37 0.72
C LYS A 98 13.71 -4.36 0.00
N LEU A 99 13.72 -3.12 0.49
CA LEU A 99 13.07 -1.99 -0.19
C LEU A 99 13.95 -1.51 -1.34
N MET A 100 13.38 -1.47 -2.55
CA MET A 100 14.05 -1.01 -3.76
C MET A 100 13.92 0.51 -3.86
N LYS A 101 14.85 1.23 -3.22
CA LYS A 101 14.83 2.70 -3.16
C LYS A 101 14.96 3.38 -4.51
N GLU A 102 15.70 2.78 -5.45
CA GLU A 102 15.89 3.32 -6.80
C GLU A 102 14.61 3.20 -7.63
N ASP A 103 13.77 2.22 -7.32
CA ASP A 103 12.49 1.95 -8.00
C ASP A 103 11.28 2.56 -7.26
N THR A 104 11.51 3.26 -6.13
CA THR A 104 10.46 3.89 -5.32
C THR A 104 10.57 5.42 -5.40
N ASP A 105 9.72 6.06 -6.21
CA ASP A 105 9.59 7.52 -6.24
C ASP A 105 8.42 7.98 -5.36
N THR A 106 8.69 8.33 -4.11
CA THR A 106 7.64 8.77 -3.17
C THR A 106 7.00 10.12 -3.53
N THR A 107 7.49 10.80 -4.57
CA THR A 107 6.93 12.07 -5.06
C THR A 107 6.03 11.89 -6.28
N ALA A 108 6.02 10.70 -6.88
CA ALA A 108 5.16 10.38 -8.01
C ALA A 108 3.67 10.38 -7.61
N PRO A 109 2.75 10.53 -8.58
CA PRO A 109 1.34 10.23 -8.37
C PRO A 109 1.13 8.78 -7.91
N PHE A 110 0.00 8.51 -7.27
CA PHE A 110 -0.45 7.14 -7.04
C PHE A 110 -0.98 6.54 -8.36
N PRO A 111 -0.70 5.25 -8.66
CA PRO A 111 -0.04 4.24 -7.81
C PRO A 111 1.50 4.20 -7.87
N GLU A 112 2.14 5.01 -8.68
CA GLU A 112 3.59 4.96 -8.94
C GLU A 112 4.45 5.30 -7.72
N CYS A 113 3.90 6.02 -6.73
CA CYS A 113 4.58 6.28 -5.46
C CYS A 113 4.62 5.10 -4.48
N CYS A 114 4.05 3.94 -4.83
CA CYS A 114 4.04 2.79 -3.94
C CYS A 114 5.43 2.15 -3.80
N PRO A 115 5.79 1.67 -2.59
CA PRO A 115 7.09 1.05 -2.36
C PRO A 115 7.21 -0.28 -3.10
N VAL A 116 8.35 -0.45 -3.78
CA VAL A 116 8.70 -1.69 -4.45
C VAL A 116 9.63 -2.52 -3.56
N TYR A 117 9.29 -3.79 -3.37
CA TYR A 117 10.10 -4.72 -2.58
C TYR A 117 10.64 -5.83 -3.46
N ASP A 118 11.90 -6.16 -3.27
CA ASP A 118 12.54 -7.34 -3.85
C ASP A 118 12.75 -8.34 -2.71
N CYS A 119 12.12 -9.51 -2.81
CA CYS A 119 12.15 -10.54 -1.78
C CYS A 119 12.76 -11.83 -2.34
N GLU A 120 13.59 -12.50 -1.55
CA GLU A 120 14.04 -13.86 -1.86
C GLU A 120 12.84 -14.81 -1.96
N GLU A 121 12.91 -15.74 -2.90
CA GLU A 121 11.88 -16.76 -3.11
C GLU A 121 11.61 -17.53 -1.79
N ASP A 122 10.34 -17.84 -1.52
CA ASP A 122 9.86 -18.49 -0.28
C ASP A 122 10.09 -17.72 1.04
N THR A 123 10.47 -16.44 1.01
CA THR A 123 10.53 -15.60 2.22
C THR A 123 9.15 -15.42 2.85
N GLU A 124 9.04 -15.71 4.15
CA GLU A 124 7.84 -15.34 4.92
C GLU A 124 7.78 -13.80 5.08
N VAL A 125 6.75 -13.19 4.49
CA VAL A 125 6.53 -11.75 4.53
C VAL A 125 5.64 -11.38 5.71
N ILE A 126 6.18 -10.59 6.63
CA ILE A 126 5.46 -10.04 7.77
C ILE A 126 5.15 -8.57 7.49
N TYR A 127 3.87 -8.20 7.53
CA TYR A 127 3.43 -6.82 7.33
C TYR A 127 3.54 -6.01 8.62
N ALA A 128 3.99 -4.77 8.51
CA ALA A 128 3.98 -3.81 9.59
C ALA A 128 2.53 -3.53 10.02
N ASN A 129 2.33 -3.48 11.34
CA ASN A 129 1.05 -3.03 11.87
C ASN A 129 0.82 -1.57 11.47
N PRO A 130 -0.42 -1.19 11.08
CA PRO A 130 -0.74 0.23 10.91
C PRO A 130 -0.45 0.97 12.22
N PRO A 131 0.01 2.25 12.16
CA PRO A 131 0.14 3.08 13.36
C PRO A 131 -1.15 3.04 14.16
N LYS A 132 -1.04 2.82 15.48
CA LYS A 132 -2.19 2.86 16.41
C LYS A 132 -2.75 4.26 16.55
#